data_AF-A0A3C0CAL5-F1
#
_entry.id   AF-A0A3C0CAL5-F1
#
_cell.length_a   1.000
_cell.length_b   1.000
_cell.length_c   1.000
_cell.angle_alpha   90.00
_cell.angle_beta   90.00
_cell.angle_gamma   90.00
#
_symmetry.space_group_name_H-M   'P 1'
#
loop_
_entity.id
_entity.type
_entity.pdbx_description
1 polymer ?
#
loop_
_entity_poly.entity_id
_entity_poly.type
_entity_poly.pdbx_seq_one_letter_code
_entity_poly.pdbx_strand_id
1 'polypeptide(L)'
;MDAHSSLYLWAVIVVMAMVNYPLRVLPATVISKVRFGRFMKRVLYLIPYTALTALVFPGIFFSLGEHYAIALSGTVAAILSSAFKLPLSVTVVLSVLTVLILLLM
;
A
#
# COMPACT_ATOMS: atom_id res chain seq x y z
N MET A 1 9.25 -28.73 -23.26
CA MET A 1 8.63 -28.23 -22.00
C MET A 1 9.76 -28.03 -21.02
N ASP A 2 10.38 -26.86 -21.14
CA ASP A 2 11.84 -26.77 -21.18
C ASP A 2 12.43 -26.36 -19.84
N ALA A 3 13.42 -27.13 -19.38
CA ALA A 3 14.22 -26.85 -18.20
C ALA A 3 14.91 -25.46 -18.24
N HIS A 4 14.97 -24.82 -19.40
CA HIS A 4 15.44 -23.45 -19.58
C HIS A 4 14.53 -22.40 -18.91
N SER A 5 13.22 -22.65 -18.81
CA SER A 5 12.25 -21.72 -18.21
C SER A 5 12.34 -21.68 -16.69
N SER A 6 12.56 -22.82 -16.02
CA SER A 6 12.72 -22.87 -14.57
C SER A 6 14.05 -22.25 -14.12
N LEU A 7 15.13 -22.47 -14.87
CA LEU A 7 16.43 -21.85 -14.58
C LEU A 7 16.36 -20.31 -14.69
N TYR A 8 15.62 -19.79 -15.67
CA TYR A 8 15.39 -18.34 -15.81
C TYR A 8 14.63 -17.77 -14.60
N LEU A 9 13.57 -18.46 -14.13
CA LEU A 9 12.83 -18.02 -12.95
C LEU A 9 13.71 -17.98 -11.69
N TRP A 10 14.52 -19.03 -11.46
CA TRP A 10 15.46 -19.05 -10.33
C TRP A 10 16.51 -17.95 -10.44
N ALA A 11 17.06 -17.71 -11.63
CA ALA A 11 18.01 -16.62 -11.86
C ALA A 11 17.38 -15.24 -11.57
N VAL A 12 16.16 -14.98 -12.05
CA VAL A 12 15.44 -13.72 -11.78
C VAL A 12 15.17 -13.52 -10.29
N ILE A 13 14.76 -14.57 -9.57
CA ILE A 13 14.53 -14.49 -8.12
C ILE A 13 15.83 -14.14 -7.39
N VAL A 14 16.94 -14.81 -7.71
CA VAL A 14 18.24 -14.58 -7.08
C VAL A 14 18.74 -13.17 -7.39
N VAL A 15 18.67 -12.72 -8.64
CA VAL A 15 19.09 -11.36 -9.04
C VAL A 15 18.21 -10.31 -8.36
N MET A 16 16.88 -10.49 -8.36
CA MET A 16 15.97 -9.54 -7.73
C MET A 16 16.16 -9.48 -6.22
N ALA A 17 16.42 -10.62 -5.58
CA ALA A 17 16.80 -10.66 -4.17
C ALA A 17 18.12 -9.92 -3.93
N MET A 18 19.15 -10.17 -4.74
CA MET A 18 20.47 -9.56 -4.57
C MET A 18 20.44 -8.04 -4.74
N VAL A 19 19.64 -7.52 -5.68
CA VAL A 19 19.52 -6.07 -5.92
C VAL A 19 18.61 -5.40 -4.89
N ASN A 20 17.49 -6.03 -4.54
CA ASN A 20 16.43 -5.39 -3.75
C ASN A 20 16.64 -5.53 -2.24
N TYR A 21 17.32 -6.59 -1.78
CA TYR A 21 17.57 -6.80 -0.36
C TYR A 21 18.47 -5.71 0.24
N PRO A 22 19.63 -5.35 -0.37
CA PRO A 22 20.44 -4.23 0.08
C PRO A 22 19.65 -2.92 0.10
N LEU A 23 18.86 -2.66 -0.95
CA LEU A 23 18.09 -1.42 -1.09
C LEU A 23 17.04 -1.23 0.02
N ARG A 24 16.50 -2.33 0.59
CA ARG A 24 15.52 -2.31 1.69
C ARG A 24 16.16 -2.33 3.08
N VAL A 25 17.25 -3.06 3.26
CA VAL A 25 17.92 -3.15 4.59
C VAL A 25 18.80 -1.94 4.87
N LEU A 26 19.30 -1.26 3.84
CA LEU A 26 20.12 -0.05 3.98
C LEU A 26 19.35 1.09 4.65
N PRO A 27 18.11 1.46 4.23
CA PRO A 27 17.32 2.43 4.98
C PRO A 27 17.03 1.93 6.41
N ALA A 28 16.66 0.66 6.62
CA ALA A 28 16.37 0.14 7.96
C ALA A 28 17.58 0.20 8.92
N THR A 29 18.78 -0.14 8.42
CA THR A 29 20.01 -0.21 9.23
C THR A 29 20.64 1.16 9.47
N VAL A 30 20.64 2.04 8.47
CA VAL A 30 21.13 3.43 8.59
C VAL A 30 20.22 4.22 9.54
N ILE A 31 18.90 4.05 9.46
CA ILE A 31 17.94 4.71 10.35
C ILE A 31 18.11 4.27 11.82
N SER A 32 18.50 3.01 12.04
CA SER A 32 18.70 2.45 13.37
C SER A 32 20.01 2.90 14.05
N LYS A 33 21.11 3.05 13.29
CA LYS A 33 22.43 3.40 13.86
C LYS A 33 22.73 4.90 13.92
N VAL A 34 22.15 5.71 13.05
CA VAL A 34 22.46 7.15 13.01
C VAL A 34 21.66 7.90 14.08
N ARG A 35 22.36 8.64 14.96
CA ARG A 35 21.76 9.55 15.95
C ARG A 35 21.21 10.79 15.24
N PHE A 36 20.16 10.60 14.46
CA PHE A 36 19.41 11.69 13.85
C PHE A 36 18.87 12.63 14.95
N GLY A 37 19.03 13.94 14.76
CA GLY A 37 18.40 14.93 15.63
C GLY A 37 16.87 14.76 15.66
N ARG A 38 16.21 15.32 16.69
CA ARG A 38 14.75 15.16 16.90
C ARG A 38 13.92 15.51 15.65
N PHE A 39 14.38 16.48 14.85
CA PHE A 39 13.73 16.90 13.61
C PHE A 39 13.84 15.85 12.51
N MET A 40 15.05 15.38 12.21
CA MET A 40 15.30 14.44 11.11
C MET A 40 14.60 13.09 11.36
N LYS A 41 14.60 12.58 12.60
CA LYS A 41 13.85 11.37 12.96
C LYS A 41 12.33 11.52 12.73
N ARG A 42 11.77 12.69 13.03
CA ARG A 42 10.35 12.98 12.79
C ARG A 42 10.07 13.00 11.29
N VAL A 43 10.89 13.69 10.49
CA VAL A 43 10.74 13.74 9.03
C VAL A 43 10.82 12.33 8.42
N LEU A 44 11.82 11.51 8.78
CA LEU A 44 11.94 10.16 8.23
C LEU A 44 10.78 9.24 8.61
N TYR A 45 10.16 9.41 9.78
CA TYR A 45 8.98 8.64 10.15
C TYR A 45 7.73 9.08 9.38
N LEU A 46 7.62 10.37 9.05
CA LEU A 46 6.50 10.90 8.28
C LEU A 46 6.60 10.53 6.80
N ILE A 47 7.79 10.47 6.19
CA ILE A 47 7.95 10.21 4.74
C ILE A 47 7.15 8.99 4.25
N PRO A 48 7.28 7.77 4.81
CA PRO A 48 6.54 6.61 4.33
C PRO A 48 5.03 6.75 4.55
N TYR A 49 4.63 7.33 5.69
CA TYR A 49 3.23 7.50 6.05
C TYR A 49 2.54 8.50 5.11
N THR A 50 3.17 9.66 4.88
CA THR A 50 2.67 10.68 3.96
C THR A 50 2.68 10.19 2.52
N ALA A 51 3.70 9.43 2.10
CA ALA A 51 3.74 8.82 0.77
C ALA A 51 2.61 7.80 0.57
N LEU A 52 2.34 6.95 1.57
CA LEU A 52 1.25 5.98 1.52
C LEU A 52 -0.11 6.69 1.43
N THR A 53 -0.33 7.74 2.22
CA THR A 53 -1.55 8.56 2.10
C THR A 53 -1.65 9.26 0.75
N ALA A 54 -0.56 9.86 0.25
CA ALA A 54 -0.54 10.53 -1.05
C ALA A 54 -0.79 9.57 -2.23
N LEU A 55 -0.46 8.28 -2.07
CA LEU A 55 -0.76 7.23 -3.05
C LEU A 55 -2.20 6.72 -2.94
N VAL A 56 -2.69 6.49 -1.72
CA VAL A 56 -4.03 5.94 -1.50
C VAL A 56 -5.11 6.98 -1.82
N PHE A 57 -4.88 8.26 -1.51
CA PHE A 57 -5.85 9.33 -1.73
C PHE A 57 -6.33 9.46 -3.19
N PRO A 58 -5.47 9.49 -4.23
CA PRO A 58 -5.95 9.40 -5.60
C PRO A 58 -6.47 7.99 -5.93
N GLY A 59 -5.86 6.94 -5.38
CA GLY A 59 -6.25 5.55 -5.61
C GLY A 59 -7.73 5.29 -5.32
N ILE A 60 -8.28 5.81 -4.22
CA ILE A 60 -9.69 5.60 -3.84
C ILE A 60 -10.68 6.21 -4.85
N PHE A 61 -10.33 7.29 -5.54
CA PHE A 61 -11.21 7.94 -6.51
C PHE A 61 -11.10 7.36 -7.92
N PHE A 62 -9.91 6.92 -8.31
CA PHE A 62 -9.62 6.44 -9.67
C PHE A 62 -9.67 4.91 -9.82
N SER A 63 -9.96 4.15 -8.76
CA SER A 63 -9.97 2.68 -8.80
C SER A 63 -10.97 2.09 -9.81
N LEU A 64 -12.04 2.82 -10.16
CA LEU A 64 -13.14 2.32 -10.99
C LEU A 64 -13.31 3.04 -12.34
N GLY A 65 -12.29 3.78 -12.81
CA GLY A 65 -12.29 4.40 -14.13
C GLY A 65 -13.53 5.28 -14.39
N GLU A 66 -14.47 4.78 -15.19
CA GLU A 66 -15.72 5.48 -15.55
C GLU A 66 -16.74 5.60 -14.40
N HIS A 67 -16.72 4.71 -13.39
CA HIS A 67 -17.72 4.70 -12.32
C HIS A 67 -17.30 5.49 -11.08
N TYR A 68 -17.04 6.79 -11.25
CA TYR A 68 -16.67 7.70 -10.16
C TYR A 68 -17.69 7.71 -9.01
N ALA A 69 -18.98 7.60 -9.32
CA ALA A 69 -20.05 7.56 -8.32
C ALA A 69 -19.94 6.34 -7.38
N ILE A 70 -19.47 5.20 -7.88
CA ILE A 70 -19.29 3.96 -7.10
C ILE A 70 -18.02 4.03 -6.25
N ALA A 71 -16.96 4.66 -6.77
CA ALA A 71 -15.75 4.94 -5.98
C ALA A 71 -16.04 5.88 -4.79
N LEU A 72 -16.90 6.88 -5.02
CA LEU A 72 -17.33 7.81 -3.97
C LEU A 72 -18.16 7.12 -2.89
N SER A 73 -19.08 6.21 -3.25
CA SER A 73 -19.90 5.48 -2.27
C SER A 73 -19.05 4.57 -1.38
N GLY A 74 -18.00 3.94 -1.92
CA GLY A 74 -17.01 3.20 -1.13
C GLY A 74 -16.27 4.06 -0.11
N THR A 75 -15.93 5.29 -0.50
CA THR A 75 -15.28 6.28 0.38
C THR A 75 -16.21 6.73 1.51
N VAL A 76 -17.48 7.01 1.19
CA VAL A 76 -18.50 7.37 2.19
C VAL A 76 -18.74 6.21 3.16
N ALA A 77 -18.84 4.97 2.67
CA ALA A 77 -18.96 3.78 3.50
C ALA A 77 -17.75 3.59 4.44
N ALA A 78 -16.53 3.87 3.96
CA ALA A 78 -15.33 3.82 4.78
C ALA A 78 -15.33 4.90 5.88
N ILE A 79 -15.70 6.14 5.55
CA ILE A 79 -15.79 7.24 6.53
C ILE A 79 -16.84 6.94 7.59
N LEU A 80 -18.02 6.48 7.17
CA LEU A 80 -19.12 6.18 8.08
C LEU A 80 -18.74 5.02 9.02
N SER A 81 -18.18 3.93 8.50
CA SER A 81 -17.71 2.82 9.35
C SER A 81 -16.55 3.21 10.27
N SER A 82 -15.66 4.11 9.84
CA SER A 82 -14.60 4.65 10.71
C SER A 82 -15.15 5.52 11.85
N ALA A 83 -16.26 6.22 11.66
CA ALA A 83 -16.90 7.02 12.71
C ALA A 83 -17.43 6.16 13.87
N PHE A 84 -17.78 4.89 13.59
CA PHE A 84 -18.20 3.91 14.59
C PHE A 84 -17.03 3.27 15.37
N LYS A 85 -15.79 3.78 15.23
CA LYS A 85 -14.57 3.27 15.89
C LYS A 85 -14.30 1.77 15.65
N LEU A 86 -14.73 1.26 14.50
CA LEU A 86 -14.45 -0.12 14.10
C LEU A 86 -12.96 -0.33 13.79
N PRO A 87 -12.43 -1.55 13.97
CA PRO A 87 -11.04 -1.84 13.62
C PRO A 87 -10.82 -1.64 12.11
N LEU A 88 -9.65 -1.07 11.76
CA LEU A 88 -9.26 -0.72 10.38
C LEU A 88 -9.52 -1.86 9.37
N SER A 89 -9.23 -3.10 9.76
CA SER A 89 -9.45 -4.27 8.90
C SER A 89 -10.93 -4.46 8.53
N VAL A 90 -11.85 -4.25 9.47
CA VAL A 90 -13.29 -4.42 9.23
C VAL A 90 -13.81 -3.29 8.35
N THR A 91 -13.37 -2.05 8.58
CA THR A 91 -13.71 -0.89 7.75
C THR A 91 -13.30 -1.10 6.28
N VAL A 92 -12.10 -1.61 6.03
CA VAL A 92 -11.63 -1.88 4.66
C VAL A 92 -12.49 -2.96 4.00
N VAL A 93 -12.76 -4.06 4.70
CA VAL A 93 -13.61 -5.15 4.16
C VAL A 93 -15.02 -4.65 3.84
N LEU A 94 -15.63 -3.86 4.73
CA LEU A 94 -16.97 -3.30 4.49
C LEU A 94 -17.00 -2.37 3.28
N SER A 95 -15.98 -1.51 3.14
CA SER A 95 -15.87 -0.57 2.02
C SER A 95 -15.73 -1.33 0.70
N VAL A 96 -14.85 -2.33 0.63
CA VAL A 96 -14.67 -3.17 -0.56
C VAL A 96 -15.93 -3.95 -0.91
N LEU A 97 -16.62 -4.53 0.09
CA LEU A 97 -17.88 -5.24 -0.14
C LEU A 97 -18.96 -4.30 -0.69
N THR A 98 -19.07 -3.09 -0.15
CA THR A 98 -20.04 -2.08 -0.63
C THR A 98 -19.79 -1.74 -2.10
N VAL A 99 -18.53 -1.49 -2.46
CA VAL A 99 -18.13 -1.21 -3.85
C VAL A 99 -18.40 -2.40 -4.76
N LEU A 100 -18.09 -3.62 -4.31
CA LEU A 100 -18.30 -4.84 -5.08
C LEU A 100 -19.77 -5.13 -5.34
N ILE A 101 -20.63 -4.94 -4.33
CA ILE A 101 -22.08 -5.09 -4.48
C ILE A 101 -22.63 -4.06 -5.46
N LEU A 102 -22.23 -2.79 -5.35
CA LEU A 102 -22.69 -1.73 -6.25
C LEU A 102 -22.15 -1.86 -7.68
N LEU A 103 -21.00 -2.50 -7.88
CA LEU A 103 -20.45 -2.75 -9.21
C LEU A 103 -21.10 -3.97 -9.88
N LEU A 104 -21.63 -4.92 -9.10
CA LEU A 104 -22.33 -6.11 -9.59
C LEU A 104 -23.79 -5.83 -9.97
N MET A 105 -24.39 -4.79 -9.40
CA MET A 105 -25.77 -4.33 -9.70
C MET A 105 -25.80 -3.45 -10.95
#